data_AF-A0A2V9I4K1-F1
#
_entry.id   AF-A0A2V9I4K1-F1
#
_cell.length_a   1.000
_cell.length_b   1.000
_cell.length_c   1.000
_cell.angle_alpha   90.00
_cell.angle_beta   90.00
_cell.angle_gamma   90.00
#
_symmetry.space_group_name_H-M   'P 1'
#
loop_
_entity.id
_entity.type
_entity.pdbx_description
1 polymer ?
#
loop_
_entity_poly.entity_id
_entity_poly.type
_entity_poly.pdbx_seq_one_letter_code
_entity_poly.pdbx_strand_id
1 'polypeptide(L)'
;MLLLFVTVILAEWSLYRSIRKQAALDEARPADAMVVLGAAQYNGAPSLVFKARLDHAFTLEERGLAPLVITTGGSGGDPRFTEAGVGQDYLIQKGVAATKILSESRSETTFESVEAVARLLAQRHAKTCIVVSDGFHLYRAKLMFAARGIIA
;
A
#
# COMPACT_ATOMS: atom_id res chain seq x y z
N MET A 1 4.48 -14.56 -37.36
CA MET A 1 3.59 -13.40 -37.13
C MET A 1 2.34 -13.79 -36.34
N LEU A 2 1.53 -14.76 -36.78
CA LEU A 2 0.32 -15.22 -36.08
C LEU A 2 0.57 -15.75 -34.65
N LEU A 3 1.58 -16.60 -34.45
CA LEU A 3 1.94 -17.11 -33.12
C LEU A 3 2.38 -16.00 -32.16
N LEU A 4 3.13 -15.01 -32.65
CA LEU A 4 3.55 -13.84 -31.87
C LEU A 4 2.32 -13.02 -31.44
N PHE A 5 1.36 -12.81 -32.34
CA PHE A 5 0.10 -12.12 -32.03
C PHE A 5 -0.73 -12.88 -30.99
N VAL A 6 -0.87 -14.20 -31.13
CA VAL A 6 -1.58 -15.04 -30.14
C VAL A 6 -0.90 -14.98 -28.78
N THR A 7 0.44 -15.03 -28.72
CA THR A 7 1.17 -14.93 -27.45
C THR A 7 0.99 -13.56 -26.77
N VAL A 8 0.97 -12.46 -27.54
CA VAL A 8 0.75 -11.11 -27.01
C VAL A 8 -0.66 -10.98 -26.45
N ILE A 9 -1.68 -11.41 -27.20
CA ILE A 9 -3.08 -11.37 -26.77
C ILE A 9 -3.29 -12.20 -25.49
N LEU A 10 -2.68 -13.39 -25.40
CA LEU A 10 -2.76 -14.22 -24.21
C LEU A 10 -2.06 -13.58 -22.99
N ALA A 11 -0.92 -12.91 -23.20
CA ALA A 11 -0.21 -12.20 -22.14
C ALA A 11 -1.00 -11.00 -21.62
N GLU A 12 -1.57 -10.18 -22.51
CA GLU A 12 -2.44 -9.05 -22.15
C GLU A 12 -3.69 -9.50 -21.40
N TRP A 13 -4.32 -10.57 -21.88
CA TRP A 13 -5.50 -11.15 -21.24
C TRP A 13 -5.19 -11.74 -19.85
N SER A 14 -4.03 -12.39 -19.70
CA SER A 14 -3.53 -12.89 -18.42
C SER A 14 -3.25 -11.75 -17.43
N LEU A 15 -2.62 -10.67 -17.88
CA LEU A 15 -2.36 -9.48 -17.07
C LEU A 15 -3.67 -8.81 -16.64
N TYR A 16 -4.60 -8.59 -17.57
CA TYR A 16 -5.92 -8.03 -17.29
C TYR A 16 -6.69 -8.86 -16.27
N ARG A 17 -6.69 -10.18 -16.42
CA ARG A 17 -7.32 -11.10 -15.45
C ARG A 17 -6.67 -11.03 -14.07
N SER A 18 -5.35 -10.92 -14.01
CA SER A 18 -4.60 -10.84 -12.75
C SER A 18 -4.92 -9.56 -12.00
N ILE A 19 -4.93 -8.40 -12.69
CA ILE A 19 -5.34 -7.11 -12.12
C ILE A 19 -6.78 -7.17 -11.63
N ARG A 20 -7.70 -7.72 -12.43
CA ARG A 20 -9.12 -7.82 -12.06
C ARG A 20 -9.36 -8.71 -10.85
N LYS A 21 -8.66 -9.85 -10.75
CA LYS A 21 -8.78 -10.73 -9.59
C LYS A 21 -8.29 -10.02 -8.32
N GLN A 22 -7.13 -9.36 -8.39
CA GLN A 22 -6.57 -8.61 -7.27
C GLN A 22 -7.46 -7.43 -6.83
N ALA A 23 -8.13 -6.78 -7.78
CA ALA A 23 -9.02 -5.66 -7.51
C ALA A 23 -10.39 -6.08 -6.94
N ALA A 24 -10.82 -7.33 -7.17
CA ALA A 24 -12.17 -7.79 -6.84
C ALA A 24 -12.27 -8.54 -5.50
N LEU A 25 -11.15 -8.99 -4.94
CA LEU A 25 -11.12 -9.80 -3.73
C LEU A 25 -10.23 -9.15 -2.68
N ASP A 26 -10.78 -8.92 -1.49
CA ASP A 26 -9.99 -8.61 -0.31
C ASP A 26 -9.37 -9.91 0.22
N GLU A 27 -8.06 -10.02 0.09
CA GLU A 27 -7.26 -11.19 0.50
C GLU A 27 -6.58 -10.97 1.86
N ALA A 28 -7.00 -9.95 2.62
CA ALA A 28 -6.37 -9.59 3.89
C ALA A 28 -6.40 -10.75 4.90
N ARG A 29 -5.23 -11.06 5.43
CA ARG A 29 -4.98 -12.09 6.45
C ARG A 29 -4.00 -11.52 7.49
N PRO A 30 -3.94 -12.07 8.71
CA PRO A 30 -3.00 -11.62 9.72
C PRO A 30 -1.56 -11.52 9.17
N ALA A 31 -0.90 -10.41 9.45
CA ALA A 31 0.45 -10.10 8.98
C ALA A 31 1.23 -9.28 10.02
N ASP A 32 2.55 -9.18 9.83
CA ASP A 32 3.44 -8.44 10.73
C ASP A 32 3.21 -6.92 10.65
N ALA A 33 2.75 -6.43 9.50
CA ALA A 33 2.43 -5.02 9.28
C ALA A 33 1.33 -4.84 8.25
N MET A 34 0.67 -3.69 8.29
CA MET A 34 -0.21 -3.20 7.23
C MET A 34 0.43 -1.96 6.61
N VAL A 35 0.48 -1.90 5.28
CA VAL A 35 1.14 -0.85 4.51
C VAL A 35 0.08 -0.14 3.68
N VAL A 36 -0.19 1.12 4.02
CA VAL A 36 -1.13 1.96 3.29
C VAL A 36 -0.36 2.84 2.32
N LEU A 37 -0.47 2.53 1.03
CA LEU A 37 0.19 3.31 0.00
C LEU A 37 -0.51 4.67 -0.16
N GLY A 38 0.30 5.73 -0.28
CA GLY A 38 -0.13 7.07 -0.64
C GLY A 38 -0.81 7.15 -2.02
N ALA A 39 -1.53 8.24 -2.26
CA ALA A 39 -2.27 8.46 -3.51
C ALA A 39 -2.36 9.94 -3.89
N ALA A 40 -3.00 10.75 -3.03
CA ALA A 40 -2.95 12.21 -3.07
C ALA A 40 -3.46 12.78 -1.73
N GLN A 41 -2.90 13.92 -1.32
CA GLN A 41 -3.41 14.77 -0.24
C GLN A 41 -3.58 16.21 -0.74
N TYR A 42 -4.50 16.95 -0.13
CA TYR A 42 -4.75 18.36 -0.43
C TYR A 42 -4.80 19.16 0.88
N ASN A 43 -3.78 20.00 1.12
CA ASN A 43 -3.71 20.86 2.30
C ASN A 43 -3.93 20.13 3.63
N GLY A 44 -3.32 18.96 3.78
CA GLY A 44 -3.42 18.18 5.02
C GLY A 44 -4.63 17.25 5.10
N ALA A 45 -5.46 17.19 4.05
CA ALA A 45 -6.59 16.27 3.97
C ALA A 45 -6.34 15.19 2.90
N PRO A 46 -6.69 13.92 3.15
CA PRO A 46 -6.55 12.88 2.14
C PRO A 46 -7.54 13.12 0.99
N SER A 47 -7.10 12.86 -0.25
CA SER A 47 -8.01 12.78 -1.40
C SER A 47 -9.06 11.68 -1.21
N LEU A 48 -10.14 11.67 -2.00
CA LEU A 48 -11.19 10.63 -1.89
C LEU A 48 -10.64 9.21 -2.02
N VAL A 49 -9.68 8.98 -2.93
CA VAL A 49 -9.03 7.68 -3.12
C VAL A 49 -8.17 7.34 -1.91
N PHE A 50 -7.37 8.29 -1.42
CA PHE A 50 -6.52 8.05 -0.26
C PHE A 50 -7.36 7.80 1.01
N LYS A 51 -8.44 8.56 1.19
CA LYS A 51 -9.41 8.38 2.26
C LYS A 51 -10.04 6.98 2.23
N ALA A 52 -10.45 6.49 1.07
CA ALA A 52 -11.01 5.14 0.93
C ALA A 52 -9.99 4.06 1.35
N ARG A 53 -8.71 4.23 0.99
CA ARG A 53 -7.62 3.34 1.45
C ARG A 53 -7.46 3.40 2.96
N LEU A 54 -7.46 4.60 3.54
CA LEU A 54 -7.31 4.80 4.99
C LEU A 54 -8.50 4.26 5.79
N ASP A 55 -9.73 4.42 5.30
CA ASP A 55 -10.92 3.84 5.90
C ASP A 55 -10.89 2.31 5.86
N HIS A 56 -10.41 1.73 4.76
CA HIS A 56 -10.21 0.29 4.67
C HIS A 56 -9.13 -0.18 5.66
N ALA A 57 -8.00 0.52 5.71
CA ALA A 57 -6.93 0.21 6.67
C ALA A 57 -7.43 0.28 8.13
N PHE A 58 -8.24 1.28 8.47
CA PHE A 58 -8.89 1.37 9.78
C PHE A 58 -9.75 0.13 10.08
N THR A 59 -10.58 -0.31 9.13
CA THR A 59 -11.40 -1.53 9.27
C THR A 59 -10.55 -2.78 9.53
N LEU A 60 -9.39 -2.89 8.88
CA LEU A 60 -8.46 -4.02 9.08
C LEU A 60 -7.72 -3.93 10.43
N GLU A 61 -7.44 -2.72 10.92
CA GLU A 61 -6.86 -2.47 12.24
C GLU A 61 -7.83 -2.84 13.36
N GLU A 62 -9.12 -2.49 13.24
CA GLU A 62 -10.17 -2.88 14.19
C GLU A 62 -10.32 -4.40 14.28
N ARG A 63 -10.05 -5.11 13.18
CA ARG A 63 -10.01 -6.58 13.13
C ARG A 63 -8.73 -7.18 13.70
N GLY A 64 -7.76 -6.36 14.09
CA GLY A 64 -6.48 -6.78 14.67
C GLY A 64 -5.57 -7.53 13.71
N LEU A 65 -5.69 -7.29 12.39
CA LEU A 65 -4.95 -8.09 11.40
C LEU A 65 -3.46 -7.74 11.30
N ALA A 66 -3.04 -6.60 11.81
CA ALA A 66 -1.63 -6.25 11.89
C ALA A 66 -1.34 -5.42 13.16
N PRO A 67 -0.21 -5.66 13.85
CA PRO A 67 0.17 -4.89 15.03
C PRO A 67 0.76 -3.51 14.70
N LEU A 68 1.22 -3.31 13.46
CA LEU A 68 1.86 -2.10 12.95
C LEU A 68 1.17 -1.63 11.67
N VAL A 69 0.87 -0.34 11.58
CA VAL A 69 0.38 0.33 10.37
C VAL A 69 1.47 1.26 9.86
N ILE A 70 1.80 1.17 8.58
CA ILE A 70 2.78 2.02 7.92
C ILE A 70 2.07 2.82 6.84
N THR A 71 2.00 4.13 6.99
CA THR A 71 1.52 5.03 5.92
C THR A 71 2.72 5.48 5.10
N THR A 72 2.61 5.47 3.77
CA THR A 72 3.73 5.86 2.88
C THR A 72 3.35 7.02 1.96
N GLY A 73 4.36 7.72 1.47
CA GLY A 73 4.22 8.74 0.44
C GLY A 73 4.76 10.10 0.89
N GLY A 74 5.52 10.72 0.00
CA GLY A 74 6.24 11.95 0.20
C GLY A 74 5.36 13.19 0.10
N SER A 75 6.01 14.31 -0.20
CA SER A 75 5.36 15.63 -0.24
C SER A 75 4.55 15.86 -1.50
N GLY A 76 4.92 15.22 -2.61
CA GLY A 76 4.34 15.52 -3.93
C GLY A 76 4.50 16.99 -4.33
N GLY A 77 5.48 17.69 -3.75
CA GLY A 77 5.70 19.13 -3.93
C GLY A 77 4.94 20.05 -2.97
N ASP A 78 4.15 19.52 -2.03
CA ASP A 78 3.55 20.31 -0.97
C ASP A 78 4.60 20.66 0.11
N PRO A 79 4.86 21.94 0.40
CA PRO A 79 5.91 22.33 1.33
C PRO A 79 5.58 22.03 2.81
N ARG A 80 4.35 21.63 3.13
CA ARG A 80 3.86 21.47 4.51
C ARG A 80 3.47 20.04 4.84
N PHE A 81 2.89 19.32 3.88
CA PHE A 81 2.27 18.03 4.12
C PHE A 81 2.89 16.92 3.28
N THR A 82 2.95 15.74 3.86
CA THR A 82 3.27 14.50 3.14
C THR A 82 2.06 13.57 3.18
N GLU A 83 1.91 12.72 2.18
CA GLU A 83 0.84 11.73 2.17
C GLU A 83 0.93 10.79 3.38
N ALA A 84 2.15 10.36 3.73
CA ALA A 84 2.37 9.51 4.89
C ALA A 84 1.93 10.20 6.19
N GLY A 85 2.27 11.49 6.37
CA GLY A 85 1.87 12.28 7.53
C GLY A 85 0.35 12.46 7.60
N VAL A 86 -0.27 12.86 6.49
CA VAL A 86 -1.74 13.02 6.40
C VAL A 86 -2.45 11.70 6.69
N GLY A 87 -1.92 10.58 6.18
CA GLY A 87 -2.47 9.26 6.48
C GLY A 87 -2.36 8.89 7.96
N GLN A 88 -1.22 9.19 8.60
CA GLN A 88 -1.02 8.96 10.02
C GLN A 88 -2.02 9.78 10.85
N ASP A 89 -2.11 11.08 10.59
CA ASP A 89 -3.03 11.98 11.31
C ASP A 89 -4.49 11.54 11.15
N TYR A 90 -4.88 11.14 9.95
CA TYR A 90 -6.23 10.63 9.68
C TYR A 90 -6.55 9.37 10.50
N LEU A 91 -5.62 8.40 10.55
CA LEU A 91 -5.84 7.16 11.32
C LEU A 91 -5.85 7.41 12.83
N ILE A 92 -5.01 8.32 13.32
CA ILE A 92 -5.05 8.75 14.73
C ILE A 92 -6.40 9.39 15.05
N GLN A 93 -6.90 10.28 14.19
CA GLN A 93 -8.20 10.93 14.36
C GLN A 93 -9.35 9.90 14.35
N LYS A 94 -9.21 8.80 13.61
CA LYS A 94 -10.16 7.67 13.61
C LYS A 94 -10.10 6.80 14.87
N GLY A 95 -9.06 6.94 15.70
CA GLY A 95 -8.92 6.22 16.97
C GLY A 95 -7.81 5.17 16.99
N VAL A 96 -7.01 5.03 15.91
CA VAL A 96 -5.85 4.14 15.93
C VAL A 96 -4.78 4.73 16.84
N ALA A 97 -4.24 3.93 17.74
CA ALA A 97 -3.18 4.38 18.64
C ALA A 97 -1.94 4.85 17.85
N ALA A 98 -1.46 6.07 18.11
CA ALA A 98 -0.31 6.64 17.42
C ALA A 98 0.95 5.75 17.51
N THR A 99 1.11 5.01 18.61
CA THR A 99 2.21 4.06 18.82
C THR A 99 2.19 2.87 17.86
N LYS A 100 1.04 2.58 17.22
CA LYS A 100 0.92 1.56 16.18
C LYS A 100 1.18 2.08 14.77
N ILE A 101 1.36 3.39 14.57
CA ILE A 101 1.48 3.98 13.23
C ILE A 101 2.89 4.51 13.00
N LEU A 102 3.51 4.09 11.91
CA LEU A 102 4.75 4.65 11.39
C LEU A 102 4.47 5.41 10.10
N SER A 103 4.90 6.66 10.04
CA SER A 103 4.82 7.48 8.83
C SER A 103 6.15 7.41 8.06
N GLU A 104 6.12 6.84 6.85
CA GLU A 104 7.25 6.80 5.92
C GLU A 104 7.06 7.89 4.86
N SER A 105 7.57 9.08 5.15
CA SER A 105 7.28 10.31 4.41
C SER A 105 8.35 10.74 3.41
N ARG A 106 9.34 9.89 3.11
CA ARG A 106 10.48 10.25 2.26
C ARG A 106 10.35 9.77 0.82
N SER A 107 9.50 8.78 0.59
CA SER A 107 9.37 8.14 -0.73
C SER A 107 8.42 8.91 -1.64
N GLU A 108 8.89 9.32 -2.81
CA GLU A 108 8.08 10.02 -3.82
C GLU A 108 7.53 9.05 -4.88
N THR A 109 8.00 7.79 -4.88
CA THR A 109 7.51 6.74 -5.78
C THR A 109 7.03 5.50 -5.03
N THR A 110 6.16 4.70 -5.67
CA THR A 110 5.75 3.39 -5.12
C THR A 110 6.96 2.48 -4.88
N PHE A 111 7.95 2.52 -5.77
CA PHE A 111 9.16 1.70 -5.65
C PHE A 111 9.97 2.10 -4.41
N GLU A 112 10.23 3.40 -4.22
CA GLU A 112 10.90 3.90 -3.01
C GLU A 112 10.14 3.54 -1.74
N SER A 113 8.80 3.65 -1.76
CA SER A 113 7.95 3.29 -0.63
C SER A 113 8.14 1.82 -0.27
N VAL A 114 8.13 0.93 -1.27
CA VAL A 114 8.37 -0.51 -1.07
C VAL A 114 9.77 -0.76 -0.53
N GLU A 115 10.81 -0.08 -1.03
CA GLU A 115 12.18 -0.25 -0.52
C GLU A 115 12.35 0.25 0.92
N ALA A 116 11.73 1.37 1.26
CA ALA A 116 11.72 1.92 2.62
C ALA A 116 11.01 0.96 3.57
N VAL A 117 9.81 0.50 3.22
CA VAL A 117 9.05 -0.47 4.00
C VAL A 117 9.80 -1.79 4.14
N ALA A 118 10.40 -2.31 3.06
CA ALA A 118 11.16 -3.55 3.11
C ALA A 118 12.33 -3.48 4.10
N ARG A 119 13.04 -2.35 4.14
CA ARG A 119 14.10 -2.09 5.14
C ARG A 119 13.53 -2.03 6.56
N LEU A 120 12.39 -1.36 6.75
CA LEU A 120 11.73 -1.27 8.06
C LEU A 120 11.28 -2.63 8.60
N LEU A 121 10.74 -3.48 7.73
CA LEU A 121 10.33 -4.85 8.09
C LEU A 121 11.54 -5.73 8.38
N ALA A 122 12.60 -5.64 7.57
CA ALA A 122 13.84 -6.39 7.79
C ALA A 122 14.47 -6.08 9.17
N GLN A 123 14.49 -4.80 9.57
CA GLN A 123 14.96 -4.37 10.90
C GLN A 123 14.12 -4.93 12.05
N ARG A 124 12.88 -5.34 11.79
CA ARG A 124 11.95 -5.92 12.75
C ARG A 124 11.86 -7.44 12.65
N HIS A 125 12.66 -8.06 11.79
CA HIS A 125 12.56 -9.48 11.45
C HIS A 125 11.17 -9.89 10.94
N ALA A 126 10.41 -8.94 10.38
CA ALA A 126 9.09 -9.14 9.81
C ALA A 126 9.19 -9.53 8.33
N LYS A 127 8.27 -10.38 7.85
CA LYS A 127 8.28 -10.92 6.48
C LYS A 127 6.94 -10.86 5.77
N THR A 128 5.88 -10.50 6.48
CA THR A 128 4.52 -10.46 5.94
C THR A 128 3.95 -9.06 6.05
N CYS A 129 3.19 -8.63 5.05
CA CYS A 129 2.41 -7.41 5.15
C CYS A 129 1.05 -7.55 4.49
N ILE A 130 0.09 -6.74 4.94
CA ILE A 130 -1.11 -6.42 4.18
C ILE A 130 -0.82 -5.15 3.39
N VAL A 131 -1.03 -5.15 2.08
CA VAL A 131 -0.89 -3.93 1.25
C VAL A 131 -2.26 -3.35 0.96
N VAL A 132 -2.46 -2.09 1.32
CA VAL A 132 -3.71 -1.35 1.08
C VAL A 132 -3.48 -0.32 -0.03
N SER A 133 -4.14 -0.52 -1.17
CA SER A 133 -4.08 0.33 -2.37
C SER A 133 -5.30 0.11 -3.27
N ASP A 134 -5.32 0.69 -4.48
CA ASP A 134 -6.33 0.39 -5.52
C ASP A 134 -5.85 -0.69 -6.50
N GLY A 135 -6.77 -1.30 -7.25
CA GLY A 135 -6.57 -2.57 -7.98
C GLY A 135 -5.26 -2.71 -8.79
N PHE A 136 -4.96 -1.77 -9.69
CA PHE A 136 -3.74 -1.84 -10.49
C PHE A 136 -2.48 -1.59 -9.64
N HIS A 137 -2.54 -0.59 -8.77
CA HIS A 137 -1.42 -0.22 -7.90
C HIS A 137 -1.10 -1.33 -6.89
N LEU A 138 -2.11 -2.04 -6.41
CA LEU A 138 -1.99 -3.17 -5.51
C LEU A 138 -1.25 -4.34 -6.16
N TYR A 139 -1.62 -4.72 -7.40
CA TYR A 139 -0.93 -5.79 -8.13
C TYR A 139 0.57 -5.47 -8.30
N ARG A 140 0.89 -4.25 -8.75
CA ARG A 140 2.28 -3.81 -8.93
C ARG A 140 3.06 -3.81 -7.61
N ALA A 141 2.46 -3.28 -6.55
CA ALA A 141 3.10 -3.22 -5.23
C ALA A 141 3.40 -4.61 -4.66
N LYS A 142 2.45 -5.56 -4.77
CA LYS A 142 2.65 -6.95 -4.32
C LYS A 142 3.84 -7.62 -5.02
N LEU A 143 4.00 -7.42 -6.33
CA LEU A 143 5.17 -7.94 -7.06
C LEU A 143 6.48 -7.33 -6.56
N MET A 144 6.49 -6.02 -6.28
CA MET A 144 7.66 -5.34 -5.73
C MET A 144 8.01 -5.86 -4.34
N PHE A 145 7.03 -6.07 -3.46
CA PHE A 145 7.24 -6.68 -2.14
C PHE A 145 7.75 -8.11 -2.24
N ALA A 146 7.15 -8.93 -3.10
CA ALA A 146 7.58 -10.30 -3.33
C ALA A 146 9.04 -10.38 -3.83
N ALA A 147 9.44 -9.47 -4.73
CA ALA A 147 10.82 -9.36 -5.19
C ALA A 147 11.81 -9.02 -4.06
N ARG A 148 11.33 -8.47 -2.93
CA ARG A 148 12.13 -8.20 -1.72
C ARG A 148 11.95 -9.28 -0.63
N GLY A 149 11.35 -10.41 -0.97
CA GLY A 149 11.13 -11.53 -0.05
C GLY A 149 10.03 -11.30 0.97
N ILE A 150 9.15 -10.33 0.74
CA ILE A 150 8.01 -10.00 1.61
C ILE A 150 6.74 -10.60 1.03
N ILE A 151 5.97 -11.26 1.89
CA ILE A 151 4.70 -11.90 1.51
C ILE A 151 3.57 -10.89 1.72
N ALA A 152 2.95 -10.46 0.62
CA ALA A 152 1.98 -9.37 0.54
C ALA A 152 0.59 -9.80 0.01
#